data_AF-A0A026W3G8-F1
#
_entry.id   AF-A0A026W3G8-F1
#
_cell.length_a   1.000
_cell.length_b   1.000
_cell.length_c   1.000
_cell.angle_alpha   90.00
_cell.angle_beta   90.00
_cell.angle_gamma   90.00
#
_symmetry.space_group_name_H-M   'P 1'
#
loop_
_entity.id
_entity.type
_entity.pdbx_description
1 polymer ?
#
loop_
_entity_poly.entity_id
_entity_poly.type
_entity_poly.pdbx_seq_one_letter_code
_entity_poly.pdbx_strand_id
1 'polypeptide(L)'
;MTTAIDEDTRDCIEFAVINFNYIVRHATTNVACILINMKMWINLQYTMEDSQIGKARLMVPTKVRTTGDCDEKRAKITLSWDEPTETRTDKNDDKENRISFHYAHNDVTFFLDSVFVDIHLDSNNFPRARQNRISGGGKDLQLFHAPVKDGIFVCTMDTVINIENQITAVTSDVRLIVFNNCSKSCWKTGKIL
;
A
#
# COMPACT_ATOMS: atom_id res chain seq x y z
N MET A 1 11.95 12.39 -52.51
CA MET A 1 11.34 13.26 -51.47
C MET A 1 10.86 12.34 -50.37
N THR A 2 11.66 12.24 -49.32
CA THR A 2 11.47 11.32 -48.21
C THR A 2 10.82 12.13 -47.10
N THR A 3 9.54 11.87 -46.80
CA THR A 3 8.87 12.49 -45.66
C THR A 3 9.36 11.81 -44.39
N ALA A 4 10.12 12.56 -43.60
CA ALA A 4 10.54 12.17 -42.27
C ALA A 4 9.30 11.92 -41.41
N ILE A 5 9.24 10.73 -40.84
CA ILE A 5 8.31 10.39 -39.77
C ILE A 5 8.89 11.07 -38.53
N ASP A 6 8.12 11.99 -37.95
CA ASP A 6 8.48 12.76 -36.77
C ASP A 6 8.78 11.82 -35.60
N GLU A 7 10.01 11.91 -35.09
CA GLU A 7 10.54 11.08 -34.01
C GLU A 7 9.88 11.42 -32.66
N ASP A 8 9.14 12.54 -32.58
CA ASP A 8 8.40 13.01 -31.41
C ASP A 8 7.06 12.29 -31.19
N THR A 9 6.57 11.52 -32.18
CA THR A 9 5.33 10.74 -32.04
C THR A 9 5.54 9.34 -31.45
N ARG A 10 6.80 8.97 -31.15
CA ARG A 10 7.16 7.64 -30.62
C ARG A 10 7.11 7.51 -29.10
N ASP A 11 6.94 8.61 -28.37
CA ASP A 11 6.82 8.60 -26.91
C ASP A 11 5.37 8.73 -26.40
N CYS A 12 4.40 8.54 -27.31
CA CYS A 12 3.11 8.00 -26.93
C CYS A 12 3.31 6.51 -26.63
N ILE A 13 3.99 6.20 -25.52
CA ILE A 13 3.82 4.91 -24.86
C ILE A 13 2.32 4.81 -24.62
N GLU A 14 1.68 4.03 -25.48
CA GLU A 14 0.51 3.24 -25.18
C GLU A 14 0.55 2.94 -23.69
N PHE A 15 -0.22 3.72 -22.91
CA PHE A 15 -0.35 3.58 -21.46
C PHE A 15 -0.94 2.19 -21.25
N ALA A 16 -0.06 1.19 -21.26
CA ALA A 16 -0.36 -0.20 -21.08
C ALA A 16 -1.22 -0.27 -19.84
N VAL A 17 -2.49 -0.62 -20.03
CA VAL A 17 -3.58 -0.66 -19.05
C VAL A 17 -3.02 -0.86 -17.65
N ILE A 18 -2.75 0.24 -16.93
CA ILE A 18 -2.06 0.17 -15.63
C ILE A 18 -3.09 -0.36 -14.65
N ASN A 19 -3.01 -1.65 -14.36
CA ASN A 19 -3.85 -2.28 -13.36
C ASN A 19 -3.30 -1.93 -11.97
N PHE A 20 -4.01 -1.06 -11.26
CA PHE A 20 -3.80 -0.81 -9.85
C PHE A 20 -4.59 -1.82 -9.03
N ASN A 21 -3.92 -2.52 -8.11
CA ASN A 21 -4.57 -3.55 -7.28
C ASN A 21 -5.39 -2.92 -6.16
N TYR A 22 -4.92 -1.80 -5.60
CA TYR A 22 -5.56 -1.12 -4.48
C TYR A 22 -6.03 0.26 -4.93
N ILE A 23 -7.33 0.52 -4.80
CA ILE A 23 -7.97 1.74 -5.31
C ILE A 23 -8.89 2.31 -4.24
N VAL A 24 -8.70 3.59 -3.91
CA VAL A 24 -9.66 4.39 -3.11
C VAL A 24 -10.26 5.46 -4.01
N ARG A 25 -11.57 5.63 -3.92
CA ARG A 25 -12.34 6.62 -4.67
C ARG A 25 -13.02 7.60 -3.73
N HIS A 26 -13.11 8.86 -4.13
CA HIS A 26 -13.97 9.81 -3.45
C HIS A 26 -15.42 9.32 -3.49
N ALA A 27 -16.09 9.32 -2.34
CA ALA A 27 -17.45 8.82 -2.22
C ALA A 27 -18.46 9.61 -3.08
N THR A 28 -18.24 10.91 -3.25
CA THR A 28 -19.15 11.82 -3.97
C THR A 28 -18.90 11.85 -5.48
N THR A 29 -17.64 11.95 -5.90
CA THR A 29 -17.28 12.12 -7.33
C THR A 29 -16.93 10.81 -8.02
N ASN A 30 -16.73 9.73 -7.26
CA ASN A 30 -16.25 8.42 -7.73
C ASN A 30 -14.87 8.47 -8.44
N VAL A 31 -14.17 9.59 -8.36
CA VAL A 31 -12.81 9.76 -8.88
C VAL A 31 -11.85 8.99 -7.98
N ALA A 32 -11.00 8.15 -8.58
CA ALA A 32 -9.95 7.45 -7.85
C ALA A 32 -8.91 8.45 -7.39
N CYS A 33 -8.72 8.54 -6.07
CA CYS A 33 -7.80 9.50 -5.45
C CYS A 33 -6.54 8.83 -4.92
N ILE A 34 -6.58 7.53 -4.63
CA ILE A 34 -5.41 6.69 -4.35
C ILE A 34 -5.43 5.50 -5.30
N LEU A 35 -4.30 5.27 -5.98
CA LEU A 35 -4.08 4.17 -6.89
C LEU A 35 -2.72 3.55 -6.56
N ILE A 36 -2.73 2.31 -6.08
CA ILE A 36 -1.51 1.60 -5.67
C ILE A 36 -1.42 0.24 -6.34
N ASN A 37 -0.25 -0.04 -6.91
CA ASN A 37 0.20 -1.38 -7.24
C ASN A 37 1.54 -1.60 -6.54
N MET A 38 1.65 -2.64 -5.73
CA MET A 38 2.91 -3.04 -5.11
C MET A 38 2.81 -4.49 -4.64
N LYS A 39 3.95 -5.17 -4.58
CA LYS A 39 4.11 -6.38 -3.77
C LYS A 39 4.48 -5.97 -2.37
N MET A 40 3.94 -6.67 -1.38
CA MET A 40 4.17 -6.32 0.01
C MET A 40 4.26 -7.55 0.90
N TRP A 41 5.27 -7.52 1.76
CA TRP A 41 5.47 -8.50 2.83
C TRP A 41 5.50 -7.80 4.18
N ILE A 42 4.95 -8.43 5.20
CA ILE A 42 5.03 -7.97 6.59
C ILE A 42 5.86 -9.00 7.35
N ASN A 43 7.01 -8.58 7.88
CA ASN A 43 7.83 -9.41 8.75
C ASN A 43 7.52 -9.07 10.20
N LEU A 44 7.28 -10.10 11.00
CA LEU A 44 6.81 -9.99 12.38
C LEU A 44 7.69 -10.83 13.29
N GLN A 45 7.96 -10.30 14.48
CA GLN A 45 8.47 -11.06 15.61
C GLN A 45 7.38 -11.16 16.67
N TYR A 46 7.11 -12.36 17.19
CA TYR A 46 6.06 -12.60 18.17
C TYR A 46 6.55 -13.49 19.31
N THR A 47 5.99 -13.30 20.51
CA THR A 47 6.33 -14.10 21.67
C THR A 47 5.53 -15.41 21.66
N MET A 48 6.21 -16.54 21.73
CA MET A 48 5.61 -17.86 21.85
C MET A 48 5.28 -18.19 23.32
N GLU A 49 4.46 -19.22 23.55
CA GLU A 49 4.06 -19.67 24.89
C GLU A 49 5.24 -20.00 25.83
N ASP A 50 6.35 -20.52 25.28
CA ASP A 50 7.60 -20.80 26.02
C ASP A 50 8.52 -19.59 26.17
N SER A 51 8.02 -18.39 25.86
CA SER A 51 8.74 -17.11 25.89
C SER A 51 9.88 -16.99 24.88
N GLN A 52 10.04 -17.93 23.95
CA GLN A 52 10.92 -17.75 22.80
C GLN A 52 10.29 -16.79 21.77
N ILE A 53 11.13 -16.19 20.92
CA ILE A 53 10.67 -15.30 19.85
C ILE A 53 10.49 -16.09 18.55
N GLY A 54 9.25 -16.18 18.10
CA GLY A 54 8.90 -16.64 16.77
C GLY A 54 9.09 -15.54 15.73
N LYS A 55 9.32 -15.94 14.47
CA LYS A 55 9.40 -15.03 13.32
C LYS A 55 8.45 -15.51 12.25
N ALA A 56 7.71 -14.59 11.65
CA ALA A 56 6.79 -14.89 10.55
C ALA A 56 6.93 -13.82 9.46
N ARG A 57 6.56 -14.22 8.24
CA ARG A 57 6.53 -13.35 7.07
C ARG A 57 5.22 -13.58 6.33
N LEU A 58 4.35 -12.58 6.33
CA LEU A 58 3.06 -12.61 5.66
C LEU A 58 3.14 -11.88 4.32
N MET A 59 2.53 -12.45 3.28
CA MET A 59 2.32 -11.74 2.02
C MET A 59 0.97 -11.05 2.07
N VAL A 60 0.93 -9.75 1.80
CA VAL A 60 -0.37 -9.07 1.65
C VAL A 60 -0.96 -9.43 0.29
N PRO A 61 -2.17 -10.03 0.23
CA PRO A 61 -2.76 -10.44 -1.04
C PRO A 61 -3.03 -9.23 -1.95
N THR A 62 -3.03 -9.46 -3.26
CA THR A 62 -3.37 -8.40 -4.24
C THR A 62 -4.88 -8.16 -4.35
N LYS A 63 -5.70 -9.15 -3.99
CA LYS A 63 -7.16 -9.07 -3.95
C LYS A 63 -7.62 -9.00 -2.49
N VAL A 64 -7.83 -7.79 -2.00
CA VAL A 64 -8.18 -7.49 -0.60
C VAL A 64 -9.31 -6.49 -0.56
N ARG A 65 -9.99 -6.38 0.58
CA ARG A 65 -10.94 -5.29 0.78
C ARG A 65 -10.15 -4.00 0.96
N THR A 66 -10.39 -3.03 0.09
CA THR A 66 -9.80 -1.70 0.17
C THR A 66 -10.83 -0.70 0.67
N THR A 67 -10.51 0.02 1.74
CA THR A 67 -11.29 1.16 2.24
C THR A 67 -10.35 2.35 2.40
N GLY A 68 -10.91 3.55 2.56
CA GLY A 68 -10.11 4.76 2.68
C GLY A 68 -10.89 6.00 2.34
N ASP A 69 -10.17 7.12 2.40
CA ASP A 69 -10.68 8.45 2.18
C ASP A 69 -9.56 9.36 1.67
N CYS A 70 -9.96 10.44 1.03
CA CYS A 70 -9.06 11.47 0.54
C CYS A 70 -9.67 12.81 0.93
N ASP A 71 -9.01 13.47 1.86
CA ASP A 71 -9.26 14.85 2.24
C ASP A 71 -8.32 15.78 1.46
N GLU A 72 -8.44 17.08 1.70
CA GLU A 72 -7.64 18.09 1.01
C GLU A 72 -6.13 17.90 1.22
N LYS A 73 -5.71 17.53 2.43
CA LYS A 73 -4.27 17.45 2.83
C LYS A 73 -3.79 16.06 3.19
N ARG A 74 -4.71 15.11 3.38
CA ARG A 74 -4.43 13.76 3.86
C ARG A 74 -5.22 12.76 3.04
N ALA A 75 -4.60 11.62 2.78
CA ALA A 75 -5.25 10.52 2.12
C ALA A 75 -4.91 9.24 2.87
N LYS A 76 -5.90 8.38 3.04
CA LYS A 76 -5.78 7.13 3.77
C LYS A 76 -6.28 5.99 2.90
N ILE A 77 -5.52 4.89 2.89
CA ILE A 77 -5.96 3.61 2.36
C ILE A 77 -5.72 2.52 3.39
N THR A 78 -6.73 1.70 3.64
CA THR A 78 -6.67 0.51 4.47
C THR A 78 -6.93 -0.71 3.61
N LEU A 79 -6.02 -1.66 3.66
CA LEU A 79 -6.14 -2.99 3.05
C LEU A 79 -6.54 -3.97 4.15
N SER A 80 -7.57 -4.77 3.92
CA SER A 80 -8.07 -5.76 4.87
C SER A 80 -8.26 -7.13 4.23
N TRP A 81 -7.79 -8.18 4.89
CA TRP A 81 -7.87 -9.55 4.39
C TRP A 81 -7.96 -10.57 5.52
N ASP A 82 -8.54 -11.72 5.22
CA ASP A 82 -8.53 -12.88 6.11
C ASP A 82 -7.48 -13.89 5.60
N GLU A 83 -6.89 -14.67 6.50
CA GLU A 83 -6.03 -15.78 6.11
C GLU A 83 -6.87 -16.98 5.64
N PRO A 84 -6.44 -17.72 4.59
CA PRO A 84 -7.28 -18.74 3.93
C PRO A 84 -7.76 -19.90 4.80
N THR A 85 -7.11 -20.12 5.93
CA THR A 85 -7.29 -21.31 6.77
C THR A 85 -8.19 -21.06 7.97
N GLU A 86 -8.66 -19.83 8.16
CA GLU A 86 -9.51 -19.48 9.29
C GLU A 86 -10.99 -19.52 8.91
N THR A 87 -11.69 -20.57 9.35
CA THR A 87 -13.15 -20.54 9.39
C THR A 87 -13.59 -19.53 10.44
N ARG A 88 -14.38 -18.51 10.06
CA ARG A 88 -15.05 -17.60 10.99
C ARG A 88 -16.10 -18.38 11.78
N THR A 89 -15.72 -18.97 12.90
CA THR A 89 -16.64 -19.72 13.76
C THR A 89 -17.50 -18.81 14.63
N ASP A 90 -17.02 -17.60 14.94
CA ASP A 90 -17.70 -16.65 15.83
C ASP A 90 -17.79 -15.26 15.20
N LYS A 91 -18.97 -14.63 15.29
CA LYS A 91 -19.25 -13.28 14.76
C LYS A 91 -18.48 -12.15 15.46
N ASN A 92 -17.83 -12.42 16.57
CA ASN A 92 -17.13 -11.44 17.41
C ASN A 92 -15.59 -11.53 17.34
N ASP A 93 -15.03 -12.45 16.56
CA ASP A 93 -13.58 -12.58 16.42
C ASP A 93 -13.12 -11.79 15.19
N ASP A 94 -12.54 -10.61 15.39
CA ASP A 94 -11.95 -9.79 14.31
C ASP A 94 -10.62 -10.42 13.86
N LYS A 95 -10.74 -11.51 13.11
CA LYS A 95 -9.65 -12.28 12.50
C LYS A 95 -9.03 -11.61 11.28
N GLU A 96 -9.59 -10.46 10.89
CA GLU A 96 -9.18 -9.74 9.70
C GLU A 96 -7.89 -8.96 9.92
N ASN A 97 -6.88 -9.26 9.13
CA ASN A 97 -5.63 -8.52 9.06
C ASN A 97 -5.85 -7.17 8.38
N ARG A 98 -5.15 -6.14 8.86
CA ARG A 98 -5.21 -4.78 8.31
C ARG A 98 -3.83 -4.15 8.17
N ILE A 99 -3.62 -3.44 7.08
CA ILE A 99 -2.53 -2.47 6.94
C ILE A 99 -3.09 -1.17 6.37
N SER A 100 -2.74 -0.04 6.99
CA SER A 100 -3.17 1.29 6.60
C SER A 100 -1.99 2.17 6.23
N PHE A 101 -2.08 2.84 5.09
CA PHE A 101 -1.12 3.83 4.63
C PHE A 101 -1.76 5.20 4.70
N HIS A 102 -1.04 6.14 5.30
CA HIS A 102 -1.45 7.51 5.49
C HIS A 102 -0.49 8.41 4.73
N TYR A 103 -1.01 9.12 3.75
CA TYR A 103 -0.26 10.06 2.93
C TYR A 103 -0.61 11.49 3.35
N ALA A 104 0.40 12.35 3.28
CA ALA A 104 0.27 13.78 3.46
C ALA A 104 0.94 14.50 2.29
N HIS A 105 0.69 15.80 2.15
CA HIS A 105 1.44 16.63 1.20
C HIS A 105 1.64 18.06 1.70
N ASN A 106 2.66 18.72 1.15
CA ASN A 106 3.03 20.11 1.43
C ASN A 106 2.65 21.06 0.26
N ASP A 107 1.53 20.78 -0.39
CA ASP A 107 1.06 21.41 -1.66
C ASP A 107 1.88 21.13 -2.92
N VAL A 108 3.16 20.81 -2.79
CA VAL A 108 4.03 20.53 -3.94
C VAL A 108 4.22 19.03 -4.12
N THR A 109 4.56 18.34 -3.04
CA THR A 109 4.90 16.91 -3.03
C THR A 109 4.05 16.18 -2.01
N PHE A 110 3.51 15.03 -2.40
CA PHE A 110 2.96 14.06 -1.47
C PHE A 110 4.04 13.08 -1.02
N PHE A 111 3.84 12.49 0.15
CA PHE A 111 4.69 11.45 0.73
C PHE A 111 3.87 10.54 1.65
N LEU A 112 4.36 9.32 1.84
CA LEU A 112 3.89 8.41 2.88
C LEU A 112 4.39 8.92 4.23
N ASP A 113 3.44 9.31 5.08
CA ASP A 113 3.67 9.89 6.40
C ASP A 113 3.71 8.81 7.48
N SER A 114 2.72 7.92 7.46
CA SER A 114 2.58 6.88 8.47
C SER A 114 1.99 5.58 7.93
N VAL A 115 2.33 4.48 8.58
CA VAL A 115 1.83 3.13 8.30
C VAL A 115 1.41 2.48 9.60
N PHE A 116 0.21 1.89 9.62
CA PHE A 116 -0.32 1.14 10.76
C PHE A 116 -0.63 -0.29 10.34
N VAL A 117 -0.21 -1.25 11.15
CA VAL A 117 -0.42 -2.68 10.91
C VAL A 117 -1.18 -3.26 12.10
N ASP A 118 -2.09 -4.18 11.82
CA ASP A 118 -2.88 -4.89 12.80
C ASP A 118 -3.17 -6.31 12.30
N ILE A 119 -2.49 -7.30 12.87
CA ILE A 119 -2.42 -8.68 12.36
C ILE A 119 -2.94 -9.66 13.41
N HIS A 120 -3.90 -10.49 13.01
CA HIS A 120 -4.32 -11.65 13.77
C HIS A 120 -3.25 -12.74 13.73
N LEU A 121 -2.92 -13.29 14.90
CA LEU A 121 -1.90 -14.32 15.06
C LEU A 121 -2.56 -15.70 15.01
N ASP A 122 -2.91 -16.16 13.81
CA ASP A 122 -3.50 -17.48 13.59
C ASP A 122 -2.49 -18.61 13.88
N SER A 123 -2.98 -19.79 14.24
CA SER A 123 -2.12 -20.92 14.63
C SER A 123 -1.27 -21.49 13.49
N ASN A 124 -1.60 -21.22 12.22
CA ASN A 124 -0.88 -21.77 11.08
C ASN A 124 0.34 -20.92 10.72
N ASN A 125 0.19 -19.60 10.72
CA ASN A 125 1.28 -18.66 10.47
C ASN A 125 2.08 -18.35 11.75
N PHE A 126 1.45 -18.44 12.92
CA PHE A 126 2.01 -18.09 14.22
C PHE A 126 1.81 -19.22 15.25
N PRO A 127 2.41 -20.39 15.04
CA PRO A 127 2.26 -21.51 15.97
C PRO A 127 2.70 -21.13 17.37
N ARG A 128 1.88 -21.52 18.36
CA ARG A 128 2.14 -21.27 19.79
C ARG A 128 2.31 -19.79 20.13
N ALA A 129 1.71 -18.87 19.35
CA ALA A 129 1.68 -17.47 19.71
C ALA A 129 0.99 -17.28 21.07
N ARG A 130 1.62 -16.52 21.96
CA ARG A 130 1.08 -16.23 23.28
C ARG A 130 -0.08 -15.23 23.25
N GLN A 131 -0.13 -14.40 22.21
CA GLN A 131 -1.13 -13.36 21.98
C GLN A 131 -1.89 -13.69 20.69
N ASN A 132 -3.11 -13.17 20.56
CA ASN A 132 -3.94 -13.42 19.38
C ASN A 132 -3.81 -12.33 18.30
N ARG A 133 -3.11 -11.23 18.61
CA ARG A 133 -3.00 -10.07 17.72
C ARG A 133 -1.73 -9.29 18.01
N ILE A 134 -1.14 -8.73 16.96
CA ILE A 134 -0.02 -7.80 17.03
C ILE A 134 -0.35 -6.57 16.19
N SER A 135 -0.13 -5.39 16.75
CA SER A 135 -0.41 -4.13 16.08
C SER A 135 0.76 -3.18 16.31
N GLY A 136 0.98 -2.26 15.38
CA GLY A 136 2.07 -1.28 15.47
C GLY A 136 1.90 -0.15 14.47
N GLY A 137 2.66 0.92 14.65
CA GLY A 137 2.56 2.12 13.82
C GLY A 137 3.90 2.83 13.62
N GLY A 138 4.33 2.95 12.37
CA GLY A 138 5.45 3.78 11.95
C GLY A 138 4.95 5.17 11.57
N LYS A 139 5.56 6.21 12.11
CA LYS A 139 5.19 7.62 11.87
C LYS A 139 6.41 8.41 11.38
N ASP A 140 6.15 9.61 10.86
CA ASP A 140 7.18 10.53 10.38
C ASP A 140 8.11 9.90 9.32
N LEU A 141 7.55 8.98 8.50
CA LEU A 141 8.32 8.14 7.59
C LEU A 141 8.92 8.93 6.42
N GLN A 142 8.17 9.88 5.87
CA GLN A 142 8.52 10.67 4.68
C GLN A 142 9.07 9.79 3.54
N LEU A 143 8.34 8.76 3.13
CA LEU A 143 8.70 7.87 2.03
C LEU A 143 7.87 8.15 0.77
N PHE A 144 8.28 7.59 -0.38
CA PHE A 144 7.51 7.62 -1.64
C PHE A 144 7.11 9.02 -2.13
N HIS A 145 8.08 9.95 -2.15
CA HIS A 145 7.84 11.34 -2.56
C HIS A 145 7.54 11.46 -4.07
N ALA A 146 6.44 12.13 -4.41
CA ALA A 146 6.16 12.55 -5.78
C ALA A 146 5.32 13.84 -5.82
N PRO A 147 5.29 14.57 -6.96
CA PRO A 147 4.47 15.77 -7.10
C PRO A 147 2.99 15.48 -6.85
N VAL A 148 2.30 16.39 -6.14
CA VAL A 148 0.84 16.31 -5.93
C VAL A 148 0.10 16.41 -7.26
N LYS A 149 0.54 17.35 -8.10
CA LYS A 149 -0.01 17.55 -9.44
C LYS A 149 0.72 16.64 -10.42
N ASP A 150 -0.05 15.77 -11.07
CA ASP A 150 0.40 14.91 -12.16
C ASP A 150 1.55 13.94 -11.84
N GLY A 151 1.88 13.77 -10.55
CA GLY A 151 2.93 12.86 -10.13
C GLY A 151 2.48 11.40 -10.10
N ILE A 152 3.38 10.52 -10.55
CA ILE A 152 3.37 9.10 -10.24
C ILE A 152 4.72 8.72 -9.63
N PHE A 153 4.67 8.03 -8.50
CA PHE A 153 5.85 7.43 -7.89
C PHE A 153 6.03 6.01 -8.44
N VAL A 154 7.22 5.71 -8.95
CA VAL A 154 7.59 4.38 -9.46
C VAL A 154 8.91 3.96 -8.83
N CYS A 155 8.91 2.82 -8.13
CA CYS A 155 10.11 2.21 -7.55
C CYS A 155 10.05 0.70 -7.74
N THR A 156 11.03 0.13 -8.45
CA THR A 156 11.10 -1.32 -8.66
C THR A 156 11.84 -2.05 -7.54
N MET A 157 12.71 -1.33 -6.83
CA MET A 157 13.53 -1.89 -5.76
C MET A 157 12.74 -2.13 -4.48
N ASP A 158 13.20 -3.08 -3.68
CA ASP A 158 12.69 -3.34 -2.35
C ASP A 158 12.91 -2.12 -1.45
N THR A 159 11.83 -1.65 -0.82
CA THR A 159 11.85 -0.59 0.20
C THR A 159 11.42 -1.19 1.53
N VAL A 160 12.25 -1.02 2.56
CA VAL A 160 11.93 -1.44 3.93
C VAL A 160 11.26 -0.28 4.67
N ILE A 161 10.08 -0.52 5.20
CA ILE A 161 9.33 0.39 6.06
C ILE A 161 9.43 -0.13 7.50
N ASN A 162 10.12 0.63 8.34
CA ASN A 162 10.21 0.35 9.76
C ASN A 162 8.93 0.85 10.45
N ILE A 163 8.12 -0.07 10.97
CA ILE A 163 6.85 0.24 11.62
C ILE A 163 7.06 0.27 13.13
N GLU A 164 7.67 -0.78 13.67
CA GLU A 164 8.02 -0.90 15.08
C GLU A 164 9.18 -1.91 15.22
N ASN A 165 9.79 -2.02 16.40
CA ASN A 165 10.93 -2.93 16.62
C ASN A 165 10.65 -4.39 16.21
N GLN A 166 9.39 -4.81 16.33
CA GLN A 166 8.92 -6.16 16.04
C GLN A 166 8.20 -6.29 14.68
N ILE A 167 8.01 -5.19 13.94
CA ILE A 167 7.22 -5.14 12.69
C ILE A 167 7.97 -4.34 11.62
N THR A 168 8.23 -4.97 10.49
CA THR A 168 8.70 -4.28 9.27
C THR A 168 7.83 -4.67 8.10
N ALA A 169 7.58 -3.72 7.19
CA ALA A 169 7.01 -4.03 5.89
C ALA A 169 8.10 -3.90 4.81
N VAL A 170 8.04 -4.77 3.80
CA VAL A 170 8.90 -4.70 2.63
C VAL A 170 8.01 -4.57 1.42
N THR A 171 8.15 -3.48 0.68
CA THR A 171 7.38 -3.21 -0.54
C THR A 171 8.28 -3.23 -1.75
N SER A 172 7.80 -3.75 -2.88
CA SER A 172 8.52 -3.73 -4.16
C SER A 172 7.56 -3.59 -5.33
N ASP A 173 8.09 -3.30 -6.52
CA ASP A 173 7.31 -3.02 -7.73
C ASP A 173 6.22 -1.95 -7.50
N VAL A 174 6.57 -0.93 -6.71
CA VAL A 174 5.67 0.14 -6.28
C VAL A 174 5.36 1.06 -7.45
N ARG A 175 4.07 1.25 -7.71
CA ARG A 175 3.50 2.29 -8.57
C ARG A 175 2.37 2.94 -7.80
N LEU A 176 2.49 4.25 -7.59
CA LEU A 176 1.66 4.96 -6.63
C LEU A 176 1.25 6.32 -7.19
N ILE A 177 -0.05 6.59 -7.16
CA ILE A 177 -0.64 7.91 -7.38
C ILE A 177 -1.52 8.21 -6.17
N VAL A 178 -1.35 9.40 -5.59
CA VAL A 178 -2.12 9.88 -4.43
C VAL A 178 -2.61 11.29 -4.72
N PHE A 179 -3.75 11.68 -4.11
CA PHE A 179 -4.42 12.96 -4.34
C PHE A 179 -4.85 13.17 -5.81
N ASN A 180 -5.14 12.08 -6.52
CA ASN A 180 -5.57 12.18 -7.90
C ASN A 180 -6.97 12.81 -8.00
N ASN A 181 -7.08 13.86 -8.79
CA ASN A 181 -8.31 14.60 -9.06
C ASN A 181 -8.84 14.40 -10.49
N CYS A 182 -8.20 13.54 -11.27
CA CYS A 182 -8.51 13.31 -12.67
C CYS A 182 -9.50 12.15 -12.88
N SER A 183 -10.58 12.40 -13.64
CA SER A 183 -11.59 11.39 -13.96
C SER A 183 -11.32 10.62 -15.26
N LYS A 184 -10.69 11.21 -16.29
CA LYS A 184 -10.25 10.56 -17.56
C LYS A 184 -9.08 11.32 -18.21
N SER A 185 -8.12 10.57 -18.78
CA SER A 185 -6.92 11.06 -19.50
C SER A 185 -6.14 12.20 -18.81
N CYS A 186 -5.34 11.84 -17.81
CA CYS A 186 -4.32 12.74 -17.30
C CYS A 186 -2.93 12.26 -17.71
N TRP A 187 -2.14 13.18 -18.24
CA TRP A 187 -0.71 12.98 -18.38
C TRP A 187 -0.10 12.96 -16.98
N LYS A 188 0.57 11.86 -16.64
CA LYS A 188 1.30 11.72 -15.39
C LYS A 188 2.78 11.66 -15.70
N THR A 189 3.57 12.49 -15.04
CA THR A 189 5.03 12.50 -15.17
C THR A 189 5.61 11.64 -14.06
N GLY A 190 6.31 10.58 -14.44
CA GLY A 190 6.91 9.65 -13.50
C GLY A 190 8.26 10.14 -12.98
N LYS A 191 8.49 9.94 -11.68
CA LYS A 191 9.84 9.92 -11.12
C LYS A 191 10.26 8.46 -10.97
N ILE A 192 11.19 8.02 -11.82
CA ILE A 192 11.77 6.67 -11.77
C ILE A 192 12.99 6.73 -10.84
N LEU A 193 13.02 5.86 -9.84
CA LEU A 193 14.14 5.67 -8.92
C LEU A 193 14.67 4.24 -9.02
#